data_AF-A0A258ADP5-F1
#
_entry.id   AF-A0A258ADP5-F1
#
_cell.length_a   1.000
_cell.length_b   1.000
_cell.length_c   1.000
_cell.angle_alpha   90.00
_cell.angle_beta   90.00
_cell.angle_gamma   90.00
#
_symmetry.space_group_name_H-M   'P 1'
#
loop_
_entity.id
_entity.type
_entity.pdbx_description
1 polymer ?
#
loop_
_entity_poly.entity_id
_entity_poly.type
_entity_poly.pdbx_seq_one_letter_code
_entity_poly.pdbx_strand_id
1 'polypeptide(L)'
;MTVFCIQLQPERATGIDFDAVTKRAAAFADTSSFVVDFWTDIGDDYINLMFATEMRKLFWHAFLAEFLGLDPHGQAIRNCCLAYCEGSRGWDDYLVLHHYDPTEQLDRLT
;
A
#
# COMPACT_ATOMS: atom_id res chain seq x y z
N MET A 1 -15.75 -3.39 6.68
CA MET A 1 -14.86 -3.20 5.52
C MET A 1 -13.95 -2.01 5.79
N THR A 2 -12.68 -2.10 5.41
CA THR A 2 -11.66 -1.06 5.56
C THR A 2 -10.92 -0.94 4.24
N VAL A 3 -10.68 0.30 3.80
CA VAL A 3 -9.85 0.58 2.63
C VAL A 3 -8.42 0.87 3.05
N PHE A 4 -7.47 0.19 2.42
CA PHE A 4 -6.05 0.53 2.44
C PHE A 4 -5.72 1.35 1.20
N CYS A 5 -4.91 2.38 1.37
CA CYS A 5 -4.30 3.12 0.29
C CYS A 5 -2.78 2.94 0.38
N ILE A 6 -2.20 2.39 -0.68
CA ILE A 6 -0.76 2.37 -0.88
C ILE A 6 -0.44 3.42 -1.93
N GLN A 7 0.02 4.57 -1.49
CA GLN A 7 0.41 5.66 -2.37
C GLN A 7 1.87 5.49 -2.77
N LEU A 8 2.13 5.42 -4.07
CA LEU A 8 3.46 5.41 -4.67
C LEU A 8 3.81 6.81 -5.15
N GLN A 9 5.06 7.19 -4.97
CA GLN A 9 5.64 8.50 -5.31
C GLN A 9 6.76 8.28 -6.34
N PRO A 10 6.44 8.23 -7.65
CA PRO A 10 7.40 7.83 -8.69
C PRO A 10 8.70 8.64 -8.73
N GLU A 11 8.64 9.93 -8.41
CA GLU A 11 9.82 10.80 -8.36
C GLU A 11 10.85 10.37 -7.30
N ARG A 12 10.44 9.62 -6.27
CA ARG A 12 11.31 9.19 -5.15
C ARG A 12 12.10 7.92 -5.44
N ALA A 13 11.75 7.18 -6.48
CA ALA A 13 12.47 5.97 -6.85
C ALA A 13 12.63 5.83 -8.37
N THR A 14 13.73 6.36 -8.87
CA THR A 14 14.13 6.21 -10.27
C THR A 14 14.42 4.75 -10.59
N GLY A 15 13.90 4.26 -11.72
CA GLY A 15 14.16 2.90 -12.20
C GLY A 15 13.17 1.83 -11.72
N ILE A 16 12.14 2.22 -10.96
CA ILE A 16 10.98 1.36 -10.73
C ILE A 16 10.04 1.42 -11.94
N ASP A 17 9.64 0.25 -12.44
CA ASP A 17 8.54 0.12 -13.40
C ASP A 17 7.21 0.10 -12.63
N PHE A 18 6.57 1.27 -12.51
CA PHE A 18 5.32 1.42 -11.79
C PHE A 18 4.12 0.75 -12.48
N ASP A 19 4.17 0.54 -13.80
CA ASP A 19 3.16 -0.25 -14.50
C ASP A 19 3.25 -1.72 -14.09
N ALA A 20 4.47 -2.26 -13.96
CA ALA A 20 4.68 -3.61 -13.45
C ALA A 20 4.25 -3.75 -11.98
N VAL A 21 4.52 -2.75 -11.13
CA VAL A 21 4.05 -2.74 -9.73
C VAL A 21 2.53 -2.74 -9.68
N THR A 22 1.87 -1.91 -10.49
CA THR A 22 0.40 -1.84 -10.55
C THR A 22 -0.23 -3.14 -11.05
N LYS A 23 0.34 -3.77 -12.08
CA LYS A 23 -0.10 -5.10 -12.56
C LYS A 23 0.07 -6.17 -11.48
N ARG A 24 1.18 -6.14 -10.75
CA ARG A 24 1.43 -7.06 -9.62
C ARG A 24 0.41 -6.84 -8.50
N ALA A 25 0.07 -5.59 -8.19
CA ALA A 25 -0.97 -5.24 -7.22
C ALA A 25 -2.35 -5.75 -7.62
N ALA A 26 -2.73 -5.60 -8.88
CA ALA A 26 -3.98 -6.16 -9.41
C ALA A 26 -4.00 -7.69 -9.30
N ALA A 27 -2.92 -8.37 -9.70
CA ALA A 27 -2.81 -9.82 -9.58
C ALA A 27 -2.85 -10.31 -8.13
N PHE A 28 -2.21 -9.58 -7.21
CA PHE A 28 -2.28 -9.85 -5.77
C PHE A 28 -3.72 -9.73 -5.26
N ALA A 29 -4.46 -8.69 -5.67
CA ALA A 29 -5.87 -8.53 -5.33
C ALA A 29 -6.73 -9.69 -5.85
N ASP A 30 -6.59 -10.03 -7.14
CA ASP A 30 -7.36 -11.09 -7.81
C ASP A 30 -7.13 -12.48 -7.20
N THR A 31 -5.92 -12.75 -6.69
CA THR A 31 -5.54 -14.07 -6.14
C THR A 31 -5.75 -14.17 -4.63
N SER A 32 -5.96 -13.05 -3.94
CA SER A 32 -6.12 -13.01 -2.49
C SER A 32 -7.58 -13.17 -2.08
N SER A 33 -7.90 -14.22 -1.32
CA SER A 33 -9.27 -14.47 -0.83
C SER A 33 -9.79 -13.45 0.19
N PHE A 34 -8.94 -12.53 0.63
CA PHE A 34 -9.24 -11.51 1.63
C PHE A 34 -9.32 -10.08 1.06
N VAL A 35 -9.04 -9.90 -0.24
CA VAL A 35 -9.28 -8.63 -0.93
C VAL A 35 -10.69 -8.67 -1.52
N VAL A 36 -11.50 -7.68 -1.16
CA VAL A 36 -12.89 -7.55 -1.60
C VAL A 36 -12.98 -6.76 -2.89
N ASP A 37 -12.17 -5.70 -2.99
CA ASP A 37 -12.12 -4.84 -4.18
C ASP A 37 -10.73 -4.22 -4.32
N PHE A 38 -10.37 -3.89 -5.56
CA PHE A 38 -9.14 -3.22 -5.91
C PHE A 38 -9.36 -2.20 -7.02
N TRP A 39 -8.85 -1.00 -6.83
CA TRP A 39 -8.82 0.02 -7.87
C TRP A 39 -7.58 0.89 -7.74
N THR A 40 -7.31 1.64 -8.80
CA THR A 40 -6.24 2.64 -8.82
C THR A 40 -6.83 4.04 -8.92
N ASP A 41 -6.15 4.98 -8.28
CA ASP A 41 -6.40 6.41 -8.42
C ASP A 41 -5.06 7.10 -8.72
N ILE A 42 -4.97 7.75 -9.87
CA ILE A 42 -3.72 8.28 -10.40
C ILE A 42 -3.82 9.80 -10.38
N GLY A 43 -2.94 10.42 -9.59
CA GLY A 43 -2.73 11.86 -9.59
C GLY A 43 -1.62 12.28 -10.55
N ASP A 44 -1.30 13.57 -10.55
CA ASP A 44 -0.23 14.13 -11.39
C ASP A 44 1.15 13.59 -11.00
N ASP A 45 1.38 13.34 -9.72
CA ASP A 45 2.67 12.96 -9.12
C ASP A 45 2.61 11.69 -8.25
N TYR A 46 1.44 11.05 -8.14
CA TYR A 46 1.25 9.85 -7.32
C TYR A 46 0.40 8.77 -8.01
N ILE A 47 0.57 7.53 -7.54
CA ILE A 47 -0.30 6.40 -7.87
C ILE A 47 -0.82 5.80 -6.57
N ASN A 48 -2.13 5.87 -6.34
CA ASN A 48 -2.80 5.21 -5.24
C ASN A 48 -3.24 3.81 -5.68
N LEU A 49 -2.78 2.79 -4.97
CA LEU A 49 -3.28 1.43 -5.05
C LEU A 49 -4.26 1.21 -3.89
N MET A 50 -5.54 1.05 -4.20
CA MET A 50 -6.61 1.01 -3.21
C MET A 50 -7.12 -0.42 -3.05
N PHE A 51 -7.15 -0.91 -1.81
CA PHE A 51 -7.58 -2.28 -1.50
C PHE A 51 -8.66 -2.25 -0.43
N ALA A 52 -9.85 -2.74 -0.75
CA ALA A 52 -10.89 -2.98 0.24
C ALA A 52 -10.73 -4.38 0.84
N THR A 53 -10.79 -4.49 2.16
CA THR A 53 -10.71 -5.78 2.86
C THR A 53 -11.54 -5.78 4.15
N GLU A 54 -11.97 -6.95 4.58
CA GLU A 54 -12.52 -7.17 5.93
C GLU A 54 -11.46 -7.71 6.90
N MET A 55 -10.31 -8.18 6.39
CA MET A 55 -9.27 -8.86 7.16
C MET A 55 -8.00 -8.01 7.26
N ARG A 56 -8.12 -6.82 7.86
CA ARG A 56 -7.05 -5.78 7.92
C ARG A 56 -5.66 -6.32 8.24
N LYS A 57 -5.53 -7.12 9.31
CA LYS A 57 -4.23 -7.66 9.75
C LYS A 57 -3.65 -8.67 8.76
N LEU A 58 -4.51 -9.54 8.21
CA LEU A 58 -4.09 -10.54 7.23
C LEU A 58 -3.64 -9.85 5.94
N PHE A 59 -4.44 -8.91 5.44
CA PHE A 59 -4.09 -8.08 4.29
C PHE A 59 -2.74 -7.39 4.51
N TRP A 60 -2.58 -6.68 5.62
CA TRP A 60 -1.37 -5.91 5.88
C TRP A 60 -0.13 -6.81 5.95
N HIS A 61 -0.23 -7.97 6.62
CA HIS A 61 0.87 -8.92 6.70
C HIS A 61 1.24 -9.49 5.32
N ALA A 62 0.24 -9.87 4.52
CA ALA A 62 0.45 -10.39 3.17
C ALA A 62 1.06 -9.32 2.25
N PHE A 63 0.56 -8.08 2.32
CA PHE A 63 1.07 -6.95 1.56
C PHE A 63 2.54 -6.64 1.90
N LEU A 64 2.89 -6.64 3.19
CA LEU A 64 4.28 -6.46 3.63
C LEU A 64 5.20 -7.53 3.04
N ALA A 65 4.78 -8.80 3.05
CA ALA A 65 5.57 -9.89 2.50
C ALA A 65 5.74 -9.80 0.98
N GLU A 66 4.69 -9.38 0.27
CA GLU A 66 4.66 -9.34 -1.20
C GLU A 66 5.39 -8.11 -1.77
N PHE A 67 5.12 -6.92 -1.22
CA PHE A 67 5.55 -5.64 -1.81
C PHE A 67 6.65 -4.93 -1.04
N LEU A 68 6.65 -5.07 0.29
CA LEU A 68 7.63 -4.39 1.15
C LEU A 68 8.61 -5.40 1.73
N GLY A 69 9.01 -6.43 0.99
CA GLY A 69 10.02 -7.41 1.41
C GLY A 69 11.41 -6.82 1.63
N LEU A 70 12.38 -7.68 1.98
CA LEU A 70 13.80 -7.29 2.13
C LEU A 70 14.59 -7.35 0.82
N ASP A 71 14.00 -7.89 -0.25
CA ASP A 71 14.62 -7.92 -1.57
C ASP A 71 14.78 -6.50 -2.16
N PRO A 72 15.62 -6.31 -3.19
CA PRO A 72 15.86 -5.00 -3.78
C PRO A 72 14.61 -4.29 -4.31
N HIS A 73 13.61 -5.03 -4.82
CA HIS A 73 12.36 -4.41 -5.27
C HIS A 73 11.54 -3.92 -4.08
N GLY A 74 11.46 -4.72 -3.01
CA GLY A 74 10.81 -4.33 -1.77
C GLY A 74 11.45 -3.10 -1.13
N GLN A 75 12.78 -2.99 -1.14
CA GLN A 75 13.48 -1.80 -0.66
C GLN A 75 13.17 -0.55 -1.50
N ALA A 76 13.13 -0.69 -2.83
CA ALA A 76 12.82 0.43 -3.72
C ALA A 76 11.39 0.94 -3.47
N ILE A 77 10.41 0.03 -3.35
CA ILE A 77 9.01 0.40 -3.06
C ILE A 77 8.91 1.07 -1.69
N ARG A 78 9.56 0.53 -0.64
CA ARG A 78 9.57 1.15 0.71
C ARG A 78 10.03 2.61 0.69
N ASN A 79 11.01 2.94 -0.16
CA ASN A 79 11.60 4.28 -0.25
C ASN A 79 10.73 5.28 -1.05
N CYS A 80 9.68 4.80 -1.72
CA CYS A 80 8.80 5.65 -2.52
C CYS A 80 7.32 5.46 -2.18
N CYS A 81 6.96 4.81 -1.08
CA CYS A 81 5.56 4.57 -0.76
C CYS A 81 5.14 5.07 0.62
N LEU A 82 3.87 5.43 0.72
CA LEU A 82 3.13 5.54 1.97
C LEU A 82 2.06 4.45 1.97
N ALA A 83 1.81 3.83 3.11
CA ALA A 83 0.69 2.93 3.29
C ALA A 83 -0.15 3.40 4.46
N TYR A 84 -1.44 3.60 4.23
CA TYR A 84 -2.40 3.99 5.25
C TYR A 84 -3.72 3.24 5.05
N CYS A 85 -4.53 3.18 6.09
CA CYS A 85 -5.87 2.60 5.98
C CYS A 85 -6.88 3.40 6.79
N GLU A 86 -8.15 3.28 6.44
CA GLU A 86 -9.24 3.88 7.20
C GLU A 86 -9.21 3.43 8.67
N GLY A 87 -9.47 4.39 9.55
CA GLY A 87 -9.68 4.14 10.96
C GLY A 87 -11.11 3.75 11.28
N SER A 88 -11.48 3.91 12.54
CA SER A 88 -12.82 3.60 13.03
C SER A 88 -13.89 4.59 12.55
N ARG A 89 -13.47 5.78 12.11
CA ARG A 89 -14.28 6.88 11.58
C ARG A 89 -13.92 7.17 10.10
N GLY A 90 -13.39 6.18 9.38
CA GLY A 90 -13.04 6.31 7.97
C GLY A 90 -11.70 7.03 7.77
N TRP A 91 -11.64 7.95 6.82
CA TRP A 91 -10.43 8.74 6.56
C TRP A 91 -10.20 9.87 7.56
N ASP A 92 -11.16 10.21 8.43
CA ASP A 92 -10.97 11.24 9.46
C ASP A 92 -10.03 10.80 10.60
N ASP A 93 -9.76 9.49 10.69
CA ASP A 93 -8.87 8.88 11.68
C ASP A 93 -8.00 7.79 11.04
N TYR A 94 -7.50 8.05 9.82
CA TYR A 94 -6.64 7.11 9.11
C TYR A 94 -5.41 6.71 9.94
N LEU A 95 -4.96 5.48 9.75
CA LEU A 95 -3.76 4.94 10.39
C LEU A 95 -2.62 4.89 9.39
N VAL A 96 -1.48 5.47 9.73
CA VAL A 96 -0.25 5.43 8.91
C VAL A 96 0.53 4.17 9.26
N LEU A 97 0.62 3.22 8.33
CA LEU A 97 1.22 1.90 8.58
C LEU A 97 2.64 1.79 8.02
N HIS A 98 2.96 2.57 7.00
CA HIS A 98 4.30 2.72 6.45
C HIS A 98 4.46 4.12 5.85
N HIS A 99 5.66 4.67 5.99
CA HIS A 99 6.03 5.94 5.37
C HIS A 99 7.48 5.83 4.86
N TYR A 100 7.78 6.44 3.71
CA TYR A 100 9.13 6.44 3.16
C TYR A 100 10.11 7.25 4.02
N ASP A 101 9.63 8.31 4.70
CA ASP A 101 10.39 9.07 5.68
C ASP A 101 10.39 8.31 7.03
N PRO A 102 11.56 7.85 7.52
CA PRO A 102 11.66 7.08 8.75
C PRO A 102 11.43 7.92 10.03
N THR A 103 11.31 9.24 9.92
CA THR A 103 11.04 10.13 11.05
C THR A 103 9.55 10.23 11.39
N GLU A 104 8.68 9.81 10.47
CA GLU A 104 7.23 9.78 10.69
C GLU A 104 6.82 8.74 11.72
N GLN A 105 5.82 9.11 12.53
CA GLN A 105 5.25 8.19 13.52
C GLN A 105 4.29 7.22 12.84
N LEU A 106 4.51 5.92 13.04
CA LEU A 106 3.64 4.87 12.49
C LEU A 106 2.65 4.36 13.54
N ASP A 107 1.44 4.11 13.08
CA ASP A 107 0.39 3.41 13.79
C ASP A 107 0.57 1.88 13.73
N ARG A 108 -0.23 1.18 14.53
CA ARG A 108 -0.28 -0.29 14.54
C ARG A 108 -1.72 -0.76 14.46
N LEU A 109 -1.95 -1.78 13.65
CA LEU A 109 -3.23 -2.48 13.63
C LEU A 109 -3.39 -3.30 14.92
N THR A 110 -4.25 -2.84 15.83
CA THR A 110 -4.59 -3.53 17.09
C THR A 110 -5.51 -4.69 16.91
#